data_AF-A0A383DFU4-F1
#
_entry.id   AF-A0A383DFU4-F1
#
_cell.length_a   1.000
_cell.length_b   1.000
_cell.length_c   1.000
_cell.angle_alpha   90.00
_cell.angle_beta   90.00
_cell.angle_gamma   90.00
#
_symmetry.space_group_name_H-M   'P 1'
#
loop_
_entity.id
_entity.type
_entity.pdbx_description
1 polymer ?
#
loop_
_entity_poly.entity_id
_entity_poly.type
_entity_poly.pdbx_seq_one_letter_code
_entity_poly.pdbx_strand_id
1 'polypeptide(L)'
;MLLQDKRLHLESTIRKLDSVLVAFSGGIDSTLVLAVANKVLKGRVLAVTAKSDSVPERELHAAQQLTYALGIKHKIVKTEEMSSPNYLKNPVNRCY
;
A
#
# COMPACT_ATOMS: atom_id res chain seq x y z
N MET A 1 -3.61 21.96 -15.95
CA MET A 1 -3.59 20.48 -16.04
C MET A 1 -4.88 19.95 -15.44
N LEU A 2 -5.65 19.21 -16.24
CA LEU A 2 -6.95 18.68 -15.85
C LEU A 2 -6.80 17.35 -15.09
N LEU A 3 -7.82 16.95 -14.34
CA LEU A 3 -7.81 15.68 -13.59
C LEU A 3 -7.65 14.47 -14.52
N GLN A 4 -8.24 14.54 -15.72
CA GLN A 4 -8.11 13.51 -16.74
C GLN A 4 -6.66 13.32 -17.18
N ASP A 5 -5.90 14.40 -17.35
CA ASP A 5 -4.48 14.34 -17.73
C ASP A 5 -3.67 13.60 -16.66
N LYS A 6 -3.90 13.93 -15.39
CA LYS A 6 -3.24 13.26 -14.25
C LYS A 6 -3.55 11.77 -14.20
N ARG A 7 -4.82 11.40 -14.40
CA ARG A 7 -5.25 9.99 -14.44
C ARG A 7 -4.58 9.23 -15.58
N LEU A 8 -4.57 9.81 -16.79
CA LEU A 8 -3.93 9.18 -17.96
C LEU A 8 -2.43 9.03 -17.78
N HIS A 9 -1.78 10.02 -17.16
CA HIS A 9 -0.36 9.94 -16.85
C HIS A 9 -0.04 8.82 -15.84
N LEU A 10 -0.85 8.67 -14.79
CA LEU A 10 -0.74 7.55 -13.84
C LEU A 10 -0.92 6.20 -14.52
N GLU A 11 -2.01 6.03 -15.29
CA GLU A 11 -2.31 4.78 -16.00
C GLU A 11 -1.20 4.43 -17.01
N SER A 12 -0.67 5.40 -17.74
CA SER A 12 0.44 5.22 -18.69
C SER A 12 1.72 4.80 -17.99
N THR A 13 2.03 5.42 -16.85
CA THR A 13 3.22 5.06 -16.05
C THR A 13 3.13 3.63 -15.54
N ILE A 14 1.97 3.24 -14.99
CA ILE A 14 1.77 1.88 -14.48
C ILE A 14 1.78 0.86 -15.63
N ARG A 15 1.19 1.18 -16.80
CA ARG A 15 1.12 0.23 -17.93
C ARG A 15 2.50 -0.21 -18.44
N LYS A 16 3.52 0.61 -18.25
CA LYS A 16 4.91 0.28 -18.61
C LYS A 16 5.54 -0.75 -17.67
N LEU A 17 4.92 -1.03 -16.53
CA LEU A 17 5.34 -2.03 -15.56
C LEU A 17 4.66 -3.36 -15.90
N ASP A 18 5.40 -4.47 -15.86
CA ASP A 18 4.80 -5.78 -16.11
C ASP A 18 3.92 -6.24 -14.95
N SER A 19 4.39 -6.07 -13.72
CA SER A 19 3.63 -6.37 -12.50
C SER A 19 4.13 -5.48 -11.39
N VAL A 20 3.31 -5.26 -10.36
CA VAL A 20 3.70 -4.40 -9.24
C VAL A 20 3.33 -4.98 -7.89
N LEU A 21 4.16 -4.65 -6.90
CA LEU A 21 3.82 -4.70 -5.49
C LEU A 21 3.46 -3.28 -5.05
N VAL A 22 2.31 -3.11 -4.41
CA VAL A 22 1.89 -1.83 -3.84
C VAL A 22 2.01 -1.92 -2.32
N ALA A 23 2.86 -1.07 -1.74
CA ALA A 23 2.83 -0.81 -0.30
C ALA A 23 1.48 -0.17 0.04
N PHE A 24 0.63 -0.91 0.72
CA PHE A 24 -0.78 -0.61 0.88
C PHE A 24 -1.09 -0.35 2.35
N SER A 25 -1.46 0.87 2.69
CA SER A 25 -1.79 1.28 4.06
C SER A 25 -3.29 1.19 4.36
N GLY A 26 -4.14 1.02 3.35
CA GLY A 26 -5.60 1.14 3.49
C GLY A 26 -6.10 2.58 3.38
N GLY A 27 -5.22 3.58 3.37
CA GLY A 27 -5.58 4.97 3.11
C GLY A 27 -5.99 5.23 1.66
N ILE A 28 -6.71 6.33 1.42
CA ILE A 28 -7.29 6.67 0.10
C ILE A 28 -6.24 6.75 -1.02
N ASP A 29 -5.06 7.29 -0.73
CA ASP A 29 -3.99 7.44 -1.72
C ASP A 29 -3.46 6.08 -2.19
N SER A 30 -3.11 5.21 -1.23
CA SER A 30 -2.65 3.85 -1.54
C SER A 30 -3.75 2.99 -2.18
N THR A 31 -5.02 3.22 -1.80
CA THR A 31 -6.18 2.55 -2.40
C THR A 31 -6.39 2.96 -3.85
N LEU A 32 -6.24 4.25 -4.17
CA LEU A 32 -6.30 4.76 -5.54
C LEU A 32 -5.22 4.11 -6.40
N VAL A 33 -3.96 4.11 -5.93
CA VAL A 33 -2.84 3.50 -6.66
C VAL A 33 -3.09 2.01 -6.87
N LEU A 34 -3.52 1.29 -5.83
CA LEU A 34 -3.81 -0.14 -5.90
C LEU A 34 -4.93 -0.45 -6.91
N ALA A 35 -6.04 0.29 -6.86
CA ALA A 35 -7.18 0.08 -7.74
C ALA A 35 -6.83 0.39 -9.22
N VAL A 36 -6.12 1.49 -9.46
CA VAL A 36 -5.66 1.83 -10.83
C VAL A 36 -4.67 0.80 -11.34
N ALA A 37 -3.72 0.35 -10.52
CA ALA A 37 -2.77 -0.67 -10.91
C ALA A 37 -3.46 -2.00 -11.25
N ASN A 38 -4.41 -2.43 -10.42
CA ASN A 38 -5.17 -3.66 -10.66
C ASN A 38 -5.94 -3.61 -11.99
N LYS A 39 -6.58 -2.46 -12.26
CA LYS A 39 -7.32 -2.20 -13.50
C LYS A 39 -6.39 -2.22 -14.72
N VAL A 40 -5.24 -1.55 -14.65
CA VAL A 40 -4.31 -1.41 -15.79
C VAL A 40 -3.57 -2.71 -16.07
N LEU A 41 -3.10 -3.40 -15.02
CA LEU A 41 -2.27 -4.59 -15.13
C LEU A 41 -3.05 -5.91 -15.08
N LYS A 42 -4.38 -5.83 -15.04
CA LYS A 42 -5.30 -6.97 -15.10
C LYS A 42 -5.00 -8.02 -14.02
N GLY A 43 -4.93 -7.59 -12.76
CA GLY A 43 -4.68 -8.50 -11.64
C GLY A 43 -3.22 -8.88 -11.39
N ARG A 44 -2.26 -8.42 -12.21
CA ARG A 44 -0.81 -8.59 -11.95
C ARG A 44 -0.29 -7.62 -10.87
N VAL A 45 -0.99 -7.60 -9.73
CA VAL A 45 -0.75 -6.69 -8.60
C VAL A 45 -0.83 -7.45 -7.29
N LEU A 46 0.09 -7.15 -6.37
CA LEU A 46 0.07 -7.62 -4.99
C LEU A 46 -0.02 -6.42 -4.04
N ALA A 47 -1.06 -6.35 -3.21
CA ALA A 47 -1.10 -5.42 -2.09
C ALA A 47 -0.23 -5.98 -0.95
N VAL A 48 0.57 -5.14 -0.30
CA VAL A 48 1.37 -5.52 0.87
C VAL A 48 1.22 -4.51 1.98
N THR A 49 0.82 -4.98 3.16
CA THR A 49 0.70 -4.14 4.37
C THR A 49 1.67 -4.62 5.43
N ALA A 50 2.46 -3.70 5.97
CA ALA A 50 3.28 -3.95 7.14
C ALA A 50 2.40 -3.95 8.39
N LYS A 51 2.54 -4.98 9.22
CA LYS A 51 1.90 -5.10 10.52
C LYS A 51 2.98 -4.97 11.59
N SER A 52 2.89 -3.97 12.44
CA SER A 52 3.66 -3.89 13.67
C SER A 52 2.80 -3.47 14.84
N ASP A 53 3.36 -3.56 16.04
CA ASP A 53 2.69 -3.19 17.28
C ASP A 53 2.33 -1.68 17.32
N SER A 54 2.88 -0.88 16.40
CA SER A 54 2.58 0.55 16.26
C SER A 54 1.35 0.84 15.40
N VAL A 55 0.81 -0.17 14.70
CA VAL A 55 -0.32 -0.02 13.77
C VAL A 55 -1.60 -0.60 14.39
N PRO A 56 -2.70 0.16 14.51
CA PRO A 56 -3.96 -0.36 15.04
C PRO A 56 -4.53 -1.52 14.19
N GLU A 57 -4.95 -2.62 14.83
CA GLU A 57 -5.54 -3.79 14.14
C GLU A 57 -6.77 -3.42 13.29
N ARG A 58 -7.54 -2.39 13.69
CA ARG A 58 -8.68 -1.90 12.91
C ARG A 58 -8.29 -1.40 11.52
N GLU A 59 -7.09 -0.80 11.38
CA GLU A 59 -6.59 -0.29 10.11
C GLU A 59 -6.14 -1.44 9.21
N LEU A 60 -5.49 -2.45 9.79
CA LEU A 60 -5.16 -3.69 9.10
C LEU A 60 -6.41 -4.40 8.58
N HIS A 61 -7.44 -4.53 9.42
CA HIS A 61 -8.73 -5.11 9.03
C HIS A 61 -9.40 -4.33 7.90
N ALA A 62 -9.39 -2.99 7.96
CA ALA A 62 -9.93 -2.15 6.89
C ALA A 62 -9.19 -2.37 5.56
N ALA A 63 -7.85 -2.46 5.59
CA ALA A 63 -7.04 -2.77 4.41
C ALA A 63 -7.39 -4.16 3.82
N GLN A 64 -7.57 -5.18 4.67
CA GLN A 64 -7.98 -6.52 4.22
C GLN A 64 -9.37 -6.51 3.58
N GLN A 65 -10.34 -5.78 4.16
CA GLN A 65 -11.68 -5.66 3.58
C GLN A 65 -11.65 -4.96 2.21
N LEU A 66 -10.85 -3.90 2.06
CA LEU A 66 -10.70 -3.19 0.79
C LEU A 66 -10.09 -4.08 -0.31
N THR A 67 -9.01 -4.81 0.01
CA THR A 67 -8.38 -5.72 -0.96
C THR A 67 -9.30 -6.88 -1.34
N TYR A 68 -10.05 -7.42 -0.38
CA TYR A 68 -11.09 -8.42 -0.63
C TYR A 68 -12.17 -7.88 -1.57
N ALA A 69 -12.73 -6.69 -1.30
CA ALA A 69 -13.75 -6.06 -2.13
C ALA A 69 -13.26 -5.75 -3.56
N LEU A 70 -11.97 -5.43 -3.72
CA LEU A 70 -11.34 -5.18 -5.02
C LEU A 70 -10.90 -6.46 -5.75
N GLY A 71 -11.00 -7.64 -5.11
CA GLY A 71 -10.53 -8.92 -5.68
C GLY A 71 -9.02 -8.99 -5.86
N ILE A 72 -8.25 -8.32 -4.99
CA ILE A 72 -6.79 -8.19 -5.10
C ILE A 72 -6.10 -9.06 -4.06
N LYS A 73 -5.03 -9.77 -4.45
CA LYS A 73 -4.20 -10.52 -3.51
C LYS A 73 -3.54 -9.57 -2.51
N HIS A 74 -3.63 -9.92 -1.23
CA HIS A 74 -3.08 -9.13 -0.13
C HIS A 74 -2.14 -9.98 0.71
N LYS A 75 -0.91 -9.50 0.92
CA LYS A 75 0.07 -10.13 1.81
C LYS A 75 0.34 -9.22 3.00
N ILE A 76 0.18 -9.76 4.20
CA ILE A 76 0.58 -9.07 5.44
C ILE A 76 2.00 -9.49 5.77
N VAL A 77 2.85 -8.51 6.07
CA VAL A 77 4.23 -8.74 6.52
C VAL A 77 4.35 -8.22 7.94
N LYS A 78 4.70 -9.09 8.89
CA LYS A 78 4.99 -8.65 10.25
C LYS A 78 6.35 -7.93 10.26
N THR A 79 6.39 -6.75 10.82
CA THR A 79 7.62 -5.97 11.05
C THR A 79 7.85 -5.80 12.54
N GLU A 80 9.10 -5.60 12.93
CA GLU A 80 9.57 -5.66 14.32
C GLU A 80 10.28 -4.36 14.72
N GLU A 81 9.75 -3.20 14.33
CA GLU A 81 10.39 -1.92 14.64
C GLU A 81 10.58 -1.71 16.15
N MET A 82 9.64 -2.21 16.96
CA MET A 82 9.70 -2.17 18.43
C MET A 82 10.82 -3.01 19.04
N SER A 83 11.43 -3.94 18.28
CA SER A 83 12.61 -4.69 18.71
C SER A 83 13.90 -3.86 18.58
N SER A 84 13.87 -2.72 17.89
CA SER A 84 15.02 -1.83 17.71
C SER A 84 15.18 -0.86 18.88
N PRO A 85 16.30 -0.90 19.62
CA PRO A 85 16.56 0.08 20.69
C PRO A 85 16.59 1.53 20.18
N ASN A 86 16.96 1.76 18.93
CA ASN A 86 16.98 3.09 18.33
C ASN A 86 15.56 3.61 18.06
N TYR A 87 14.64 2.73 17.68
CA TYR A 87 13.23 3.08 17.52
C TYR A 87 12.60 3.40 18.88
N LEU A 88 12.87 2.57 19.90
CA LEU A 88 12.34 2.74 21.26
C LEU A 88 12.81 4.02 21.94
N LYS A 89 14.02 4.52 21.62
CA LYS A 89 14.52 5.82 22.11
C LYS A 89 13.67 7.01 21.62
N ASN A 90 12.81 6.80 20.63
CA ASN A 90 11.94 7.82 20.05
C ASN A 90 12.68 9.14 19.66
N PRO A 91 13.85 9.09 18.99
CA PRO A 91 14.51 10.31 18.54
C PRO A 91 13.73 10.99 17.41
N VAL A 92 14.08 12.23 17.08
CA VAL A 92 13.43 12.99 15.97
C VAL A 92 13.49 12.25 14.63
N ASN A 93 14.50 11.41 14.43
CA ASN A 93 14.72 10.61 13.24
C ASN A 93 14.31 9.13 13.40
N ARG A 94 13.46 8.78 14.38
CA ARG A 94 13.10 7.36 14.69
C ARG A 94 12.59 6.53 13.51
N CYS A 95 12.09 7.19 12.47
CA CYS A 95 11.52 6.54 11.28
C CYS A 95 12.59 6.09 10.26
N TYR A 96 13.87 6.37 10.51
CA TYR A 96 15.02 6.05 9.66
C TYR A 96 16.04 5.22 10.44
#